data_AF-A0A8J8BM86-F1
#
_entry.id   AF-A0A8J8BM86-F1
#
_cell.length_a   1.000
_cell.length_b   1.000
_cell.length_c   1.000
_cell.angle_alpha   90.00
_cell.angle_beta   90.00
_cell.angle_gamma   90.00
#
_symmetry.space_group_name_H-M   'P 1'
#
loop_
_entity.id
_entity.type
_entity.pdbx_description
1 polymer ?
#
loop_
_entity_poly.entity_id
_entity_poly.type
_entity_poly.pdbx_seq_one_letter_code
_entity_poly.pdbx_strand_id
1 'polypeptide(L)'
;MKTVRFIVDGEVQGKTYRPHIVAKARKHKVGGYVKNLPDGTVEIVCSGNETVINAFYEDITSEAGKELKDCLADVTQISSPEELSPKEYEYFAIEYGEMNEEMAEGLSTGAAYIRELRGDMNNNFNTLDEKYHTVSESLDSLSSKIDSLPDKLADKLSDSLDSLPDKLAKKFSETFSFESLAKVLEEHDKRLIDALREK
;
A
#
# COMPACT_ATOMS: atom_id res chain seq x y z
N MET A 1 38.49 18.30 -25.52
CA MET A 1 37.20 17.59 -25.72
C MET A 1 37.51 16.24 -26.32
N LYS A 2 36.92 15.18 -25.80
CA LYS A 2 37.02 13.81 -26.34
C LYS A 2 35.65 13.39 -26.85
N THR A 3 35.63 12.46 -27.80
CA THR A 3 34.41 11.75 -28.21
C THR A 3 34.67 10.28 -28.03
N VAL A 4 33.79 9.59 -27.31
CA VAL A 4 33.94 8.15 -27.07
C VAL A 4 32.68 7.42 -27.49
N ARG A 5 32.87 6.16 -27.86
CA ARG A 5 31.81 5.19 -28.13
C ARG A 5 31.92 4.04 -27.13
N PHE A 6 30.79 3.55 -26.65
CA PHE A 6 30.72 2.26 -25.98
C PHE A 6 29.41 1.56 -26.35
N ILE A 7 29.44 0.23 -26.25
CA ILE A 7 28.34 -0.66 -26.59
C ILE A 7 27.77 -1.25 -25.30
N VAL A 8 26.45 -1.27 -25.22
CA VAL A 8 25.68 -1.87 -24.13
C VAL A 8 24.95 -3.09 -24.66
N ASP A 9 25.09 -4.20 -23.95
CA ASP A 9 24.46 -5.49 -24.25
C ASP A 9 23.51 -5.89 -23.10
N GLY A 10 22.53 -6.73 -23.43
CA GLY A 10 21.46 -7.20 -22.56
C GLY A 10 20.07 -7.00 -23.17
N GLU A 11 19.03 -7.05 -22.33
CA GLU A 11 17.66 -6.70 -22.73
C GLU A 11 17.48 -5.17 -22.73
N VAL A 12 18.15 -4.49 -23.66
CA VAL A 12 18.22 -3.03 -23.70
C VAL A 12 17.38 -2.38 -24.81
N GLN A 13 16.96 -3.15 -25.81
CA GLN A 13 16.07 -2.70 -26.89
C GLN A 13 14.61 -3.02 -26.59
N GLY A 14 13.70 -2.24 -27.19
CA GLY A 14 12.27 -2.41 -26.93
C GLY A 14 11.89 -2.17 -25.47
N LYS A 15 12.71 -1.43 -24.72
CA LYS A 15 12.45 -1.01 -23.35
C LYS A 15 12.57 0.52 -23.27
N THR A 16 12.72 1.05 -22.06
CA THR A 16 12.90 2.48 -21.81
C THR A 16 14.38 2.91 -21.71
N TYR A 17 15.32 2.11 -22.25
CA TYR A 17 16.76 2.37 -22.09
C TYR A 17 17.25 3.64 -22.78
N ARG A 18 16.92 3.85 -24.06
CA ARG A 18 17.34 5.05 -24.81
C ARG A 18 16.88 6.36 -24.11
N PRO A 19 15.61 6.52 -23.70
CA PRO A 19 15.18 7.66 -22.87
C PRO A 19 15.94 7.79 -21.54
N HIS A 20 16.22 6.67 -20.86
CA HIS A 20 17.00 6.65 -19.60
C HIS A 20 18.41 7.22 -19.79
N ILE A 21 19.10 6.81 -20.86
CA ILE A 21 20.43 7.33 -21.21
C ILE A 21 20.39 8.82 -21.53
N VAL A 22 19.37 9.30 -22.26
CA VAL A 22 19.20 10.74 -22.52
C VAL A 22 19.03 11.52 -21.21
N ALA A 23 18.26 11.01 -20.26
CA ALA A 23 18.09 11.65 -18.96
C ALA A 23 19.42 11.77 -18.19
N LYS A 24 20.23 10.71 -18.22
CA LYS A 24 21.59 10.74 -17.64
C LYS A 24 22.52 11.70 -18.36
N ALA A 25 22.52 11.70 -19.70
CA ALA A 25 23.36 12.60 -20.47
C ALA A 25 23.04 14.07 -20.16
N ARG A 26 21.75 14.40 -19.98
CA ARG A 26 21.30 15.74 -19.53
C ARG A 26 21.81 16.09 -18.13
N LYS A 27 21.73 15.15 -17.18
CA LYS A 27 22.23 15.32 -15.80
C LYS A 27 23.74 15.64 -15.78
N HIS A 28 24.52 14.95 -16.63
CA HIS A 28 25.96 15.16 -16.75
C HIS A 28 26.35 16.28 -17.71
N LYS A 29 25.41 16.82 -18.50
CA LYS A 29 25.64 17.84 -19.54
C LYS A 29 26.63 17.36 -20.62
N VAL A 30 26.44 16.13 -21.09
CA VAL A 30 27.21 15.53 -22.19
C VAL A 30 26.40 15.61 -23.49
N GLY A 31 27.04 15.96 -24.61
CA GLY A 31 26.44 15.91 -25.94
C GLY A 31 26.71 14.56 -26.62
N GLY A 32 25.88 14.14 -27.57
CA GLY A 32 26.06 12.85 -28.23
C GLY A 32 24.77 12.22 -28.74
N TYR A 33 24.77 10.90 -28.83
CA TYR A 33 23.56 10.15 -29.15
C TYR A 33 23.56 8.75 -28.56
N VAL A 34 22.38 8.15 -28.54
CA VAL A 34 22.15 6.74 -28.27
C VAL A 34 21.32 6.13 -29.40
N LYS A 35 21.69 4.95 -29.88
CA LYS A 35 20.98 4.25 -30.95
C LYS A 35 20.94 2.74 -30.76
N ASN A 36 19.89 2.13 -31.25
CA ASN A 36 19.80 0.66 -31.35
C ASN A 36 20.64 0.18 -32.53
N LEU A 37 21.36 -0.92 -32.35
CA LEU A 37 22.05 -1.63 -33.42
C LEU A 37 21.25 -2.88 -33.85
N PRO A 38 21.34 -3.32 -35.12
CA PRO A 38 20.60 -4.49 -35.60
C PRO A 38 20.94 -5.82 -34.92
N ASP A 39 22.07 -5.89 -34.22
CA ASP A 39 22.49 -7.06 -33.46
C ASP A 39 21.83 -7.18 -32.07
N GLY A 40 20.97 -6.23 -31.72
CA GLY A 40 20.28 -6.18 -30.42
C GLY A 40 21.01 -5.35 -29.36
N THR A 41 22.21 -4.85 -29.65
CA THR A 41 22.97 -4.00 -28.71
C THR A 41 22.59 -2.52 -28.84
N VAL A 42 23.00 -1.70 -27.89
CA VAL A 42 22.82 -0.24 -27.93
C VAL A 42 24.17 0.45 -28.01
N GLU A 43 24.36 1.30 -29.01
CA GLU A 43 25.53 2.16 -29.13
C GLU A 43 25.27 3.49 -28.44
N ILE A 44 26.20 3.91 -27.60
CA ILE A 44 26.23 5.23 -26.98
C ILE A 44 27.48 5.95 -27.46
N VAL A 45 27.29 7.11 -28.09
CA VAL A 45 28.38 8.02 -28.44
C VAL A 45 28.21 9.29 -27.64
N CYS A 46 29.27 9.71 -26.96
CA CYS A 46 29.21 10.88 -26.09
C CYS A 46 30.48 11.72 -26.24
N SER A 47 30.32 13.05 -26.12
CA SER A 47 31.38 14.02 -26.37
C SER A 47 31.35 15.13 -25.33
N GLY A 48 32.54 15.53 -24.87
CA GLY A 48 32.69 16.51 -23.82
C GLY A 48 34.08 16.52 -23.19
N ASN A 49 34.16 17.08 -21.99
CA ASN A 49 35.37 17.02 -21.18
C ASN A 49 35.54 15.62 -20.59
N GLU A 50 36.78 15.18 -20.48
CA GLU A 50 37.13 13.83 -20.00
C GLU A 50 36.52 13.49 -18.64
N THR A 51 36.55 14.44 -17.70
CA THR A 51 35.92 14.27 -16.38
C THR A 51 34.42 14.03 -16.46
N VAL A 52 33.73 14.71 -17.38
CA VAL A 52 32.29 14.60 -17.56
C VAL A 52 31.92 13.29 -18.25
N ILE A 53 32.69 12.89 -19.27
CA ILE A 53 32.54 11.60 -19.95
C ILE A 53 32.73 10.45 -18.97
N ASN A 54 33.77 10.50 -18.14
CA ASN A 54 34.06 9.44 -17.17
C ASN A 54 32.95 9.34 -16.12
N ALA A 55 32.47 10.47 -15.59
CA ALA A 55 31.34 10.47 -14.65
C ALA A 55 30.05 9.91 -15.27
N PHE A 56 29.77 10.24 -16.53
CA PHE A 56 28.62 9.70 -17.26
C PHE A 56 28.74 8.19 -17.48
N TYR A 57 29.92 7.71 -17.92
CA TYR A 57 30.19 6.30 -18.14
C TYR A 57 30.13 5.49 -16.84
N GLU A 58 30.70 6.00 -15.74
CA GLU A 58 30.62 5.38 -14.42
C GLU A 58 29.17 5.30 -13.92
N ASP A 59 28.37 6.35 -14.10
CA ASP A 59 26.95 6.38 -13.70
C ASP A 59 26.18 5.27 -14.44
N ILE A 60 26.39 5.09 -15.75
CA ILE A 60 25.77 4.02 -16.54
C ILE A 60 26.28 2.64 -16.10
N THR A 61 27.59 2.48 -15.92
CA THR A 61 28.20 1.18 -15.60
C THR A 61 27.83 0.70 -14.20
N SER A 62 27.66 1.63 -13.26
CA SER A 62 27.25 1.31 -11.89
C SER A 62 25.84 0.70 -11.79
N GLU A 63 25.05 0.82 -12.86
CA GLU A 63 23.70 0.28 -12.96
C GLU A 63 23.63 -1.11 -13.62
N ALA A 64 24.72 -1.56 -14.25
CA ALA A 64 24.76 -2.89 -14.87
C ALA A 64 24.49 -3.99 -13.81
N GLY A 65 23.59 -4.91 -14.14
CA GLY A 65 23.14 -5.98 -13.24
C GLY A 65 22.30 -5.53 -12.03
N LYS A 66 21.74 -4.32 -12.04
CA LYS A 66 20.81 -3.84 -11.01
C LYS A 66 19.42 -3.66 -11.57
N GLU A 67 18.42 -3.92 -10.72
CA GLU A 67 17.04 -3.57 -11.02
C GLU A 67 16.87 -2.05 -11.02
N LEU A 68 16.50 -1.50 -12.18
CA LEU A 68 16.29 -0.07 -12.37
C LEU A 68 14.82 0.28 -12.17
N LYS A 69 14.52 1.10 -11.15
CA LYS A 69 13.13 1.50 -10.86
C LYS A 69 12.43 2.18 -12.02
N ASP A 70 13.16 2.97 -12.80
CA ASP A 70 12.61 3.80 -13.88
C ASP A 70 12.97 3.27 -15.28
N CYS A 71 13.62 2.09 -15.36
CA CYS A 71 14.04 1.50 -16.61
C CYS A 71 13.80 -0.01 -16.63
N LEU A 72 13.04 -0.50 -17.61
CA LEU A 72 12.75 -1.93 -17.77
C LEU A 72 13.87 -2.70 -18.48
N ALA A 73 15.01 -2.05 -18.70
CA ALA A 73 16.15 -2.64 -19.38
C ALA A 73 17.00 -3.44 -18.40
N ASP A 74 17.46 -4.60 -18.85
CA ASP A 74 18.46 -5.39 -18.12
C ASP A 74 19.79 -5.30 -18.85
N VAL A 75 20.77 -4.65 -18.22
CA VAL A 75 22.11 -4.45 -18.78
C VAL A 75 23.02 -5.55 -18.25
N THR A 76 23.49 -6.41 -19.15
CA THR A 76 24.36 -7.54 -18.81
C THR A 76 25.83 -7.17 -18.95
N GLN A 77 26.18 -6.38 -19.96
CA GLN A 77 27.56 -6.01 -20.25
C GLN A 77 27.65 -4.62 -20.86
N ILE A 78 28.74 -3.92 -20.55
CA ILE A 78 29.11 -2.65 -21.19
C ILE A 78 30.56 -2.75 -21.64
N SER A 79 30.83 -2.38 -22.89
CA SER A 79 32.19 -2.38 -23.44
C SER A 79 33.02 -1.23 -22.87
N SER A 80 34.34 -1.38 -22.86
CA SER A 80 35.23 -0.25 -22.59
C SER A 80 35.01 0.88 -23.62
N PRO A 81 35.14 2.16 -23.21
CA PRO A 81 35.04 3.28 -24.13
C PRO A 81 36.14 3.25 -25.20
N GLU A 82 35.75 3.39 -26.45
CA GLU A 82 36.62 3.56 -27.61
C GLU A 82 36.66 5.03 -28.02
N GLU A 83 37.86 5.60 -28.15
CA GLU A 83 38.01 7.00 -28.56
C GLU A 83 37.78 7.16 -30.07
N LEU A 84 36.90 8.08 -30.44
CA LEU A 84 36.57 8.44 -31.81
C LEU A 84 37.18 9.80 -32.19
N SER A 85 37.11 10.14 -33.48
CA SER A 85 37.43 11.49 -33.94
C SER A 85 36.57 12.53 -33.20
N PRO A 86 37.16 13.59 -32.63
CA PRO A 86 36.43 14.59 -31.87
C PRO A 86 35.30 15.22 -32.70
N LYS A 87 34.08 15.16 -32.18
CA LYS A 87 32.90 15.77 -32.78
C LYS A 87 32.12 16.51 -31.70
N GLU A 88 31.73 17.74 -32.00
CA GLU A 88 30.88 18.53 -31.11
C GLU A 88 29.41 18.18 -31.34
N TYR A 89 28.66 18.09 -30.25
CA TYR A 89 27.22 17.83 -30.26
C TYR A 89 26.55 18.89 -29.41
N GLU A 90 25.58 19.59 -29.98
CA GLU A 90 24.81 20.63 -29.28
C GLU A 90 23.91 20.03 -28.19
N TYR A 91 23.42 18.81 -28.40
CA TYR A 91 22.54 18.09 -27.49
C TYR A 91 22.85 16.59 -27.50
N PHE A 92 22.21 15.87 -26.57
CA PHE A 92 22.20 14.41 -26.56
C PHE A 92 20.86 13.89 -27.08
N ALA A 93 20.87 13.09 -28.15
CA ALA A 93 19.65 12.64 -28.84
C ALA A 93 19.50 11.12 -28.89
N ILE A 94 18.27 10.70 -29.18
CA ILE A 94 17.97 9.33 -29.60
C ILE A 94 18.03 9.32 -31.12
N GLU A 95 18.84 8.43 -31.70
CA GLU A 95 18.76 8.12 -33.12
C GLU A 95 17.87 6.89 -33.31
N TYR A 96 16.87 7.04 -34.16
CA TYR A 96 15.93 5.98 -34.51
C TYR A 96 16.38 5.30 -35.80
N GLY A 97 16.18 3.98 -35.87
CA GLY A 97 16.35 3.22 -37.09
C GLY A 97 15.17 3.35 -38.04
N GLU A 98 14.86 2.27 -38.75
CA GLU A 98 13.72 2.20 -39.66
C GLU A 98 12.40 2.32 -38.89
N MET A 99 11.55 3.28 -39.29
CA MET A 99 10.32 3.63 -38.58
C MET A 99 9.38 2.44 -38.35
N ASN A 100 9.28 1.53 -39.33
CA ASN A 100 8.40 0.37 -39.24
C ASN A 100 8.86 -0.62 -38.16
N GLU A 101 10.17 -0.85 -38.06
CA GLU A 101 10.77 -1.75 -37.08
C GLU A 101 10.63 -1.17 -35.67
N GLU A 102 10.99 0.10 -35.49
CA GLU A 102 10.86 0.83 -34.23
C GLU A 102 9.40 0.88 -33.73
N MET A 103 8.45 1.08 -34.64
CA MET A 103 7.03 1.08 -34.29
C MET A 103 6.52 -0.31 -33.94
N ALA A 104 6.94 -1.35 -34.67
CA ALA A 104 6.58 -2.73 -34.36
C ALA A 104 7.14 -3.17 -32.99
N GLU A 105 8.39 -2.83 -32.71
CA GLU A 105 9.03 -3.09 -31.42
C GLU A 105 8.31 -2.36 -30.29
N GLY A 106 8.08 -1.05 -30.43
CA GLY A 106 7.36 -0.25 -29.43
C GLY A 106 5.93 -0.75 -29.17
N LEU A 107 5.20 -1.16 -30.20
CA LEU A 107 3.87 -1.76 -30.05
C LEU A 107 3.90 -3.12 -29.35
N SER A 108 4.88 -3.97 -29.69
CA SER A 108 5.07 -5.28 -29.05
C SER A 108 5.34 -5.13 -27.56
N THR A 109 6.26 -4.22 -27.19
CA THR A 109 6.57 -3.90 -25.80
C THR A 109 5.36 -3.32 -25.08
N GLY A 110 4.66 -2.37 -25.70
CA GLY A 110 3.44 -1.79 -25.13
C GLY A 110 2.38 -2.85 -24.86
N ALA A 111 2.19 -3.80 -25.78
CA ALA A 111 1.25 -4.91 -25.61
C ALA A 111 1.66 -5.87 -24.48
N ALA A 112 2.96 -6.15 -24.32
CA ALA A 112 3.47 -6.95 -23.21
C ALA A 112 3.18 -6.27 -21.86
N TYR A 113 3.46 -4.97 -21.76
CA TYR A 113 3.20 -4.19 -20.54
C TYR A 113 1.69 -4.15 -20.19
N ILE A 114 0.82 -3.96 -21.19
CA ILE A 114 -0.64 -4.00 -20.98
C ILE A 114 -1.10 -5.37 -20.47
N ARG A 115 -0.48 -6.47 -20.94
CA ARG A 115 -0.81 -7.81 -20.48
C ARG A 115 -0.45 -8.01 -19.01
N GLU A 116 0.71 -7.51 -18.60
CA GLU A 116 1.16 -7.54 -17.20
C GLU A 116 0.22 -6.72 -16.30
N LEU A 117 -0.07 -5.47 -16.66
CA LEU A 117 -1.05 -4.64 -15.96
C LEU A 117 -2.42 -5.32 -15.82
N ARG A 118 -2.88 -6.02 -16.86
CA ARG A 118 -4.13 -6.78 -16.80
C ARG A 118 -4.06 -7.91 -15.77
N GLY A 119 -2.93 -8.60 -15.67
CA GLY A 119 -2.69 -9.63 -14.66
C GLY A 119 -2.80 -9.08 -13.25
N ASP A 120 -2.10 -7.99 -12.95
CA ASP A 120 -2.12 -7.34 -11.65
C ASP A 120 -3.51 -6.82 -11.28
N MET A 121 -4.22 -6.21 -12.25
CA MET A 121 -5.59 -5.76 -12.04
C MET A 121 -6.51 -6.93 -11.68
N ASN A 122 -6.42 -8.06 -12.39
CA ASN A 122 -7.24 -9.23 -12.08
C ASN A 122 -6.95 -9.77 -10.68
N ASN A 123 -5.67 -9.85 -10.27
CA ASN A 123 -5.29 -10.28 -8.94
C ASN A 123 -5.88 -9.35 -7.86
N ASN A 124 -5.75 -8.03 -8.07
CA ASN A 124 -6.33 -7.03 -7.16
C ASN A 124 -7.85 -7.14 -7.06
N PHE A 125 -8.55 -7.39 -8.18
CA PHE A 125 -10.00 -7.60 -8.18
C PHE A 125 -10.41 -8.87 -7.41
N ASN A 126 -9.66 -9.96 -7.54
CA ASN A 126 -9.91 -11.17 -6.76
C ASN A 126 -9.73 -10.91 -5.26
N THR A 127 -8.65 -10.23 -4.86
CA THR A 127 -8.45 -9.83 -3.46
C THR A 127 -9.55 -8.89 -2.97
N LEU A 128 -10.08 -8.04 -3.83
CA LEU A 128 -11.19 -7.15 -3.49
C LEU A 128 -12.49 -7.95 -3.29
N ASP A 129 -12.77 -8.93 -4.14
CA ASP A 129 -13.91 -9.83 -4.02
C ASP A 129 -13.89 -10.59 -2.68
N GLU A 130 -12.74 -11.16 -2.30
CA GLU A 130 -12.56 -11.81 -0.99
C GLU A 130 -12.86 -10.87 0.18
N LYS A 131 -12.35 -9.63 0.13
CA LYS A 131 -12.62 -8.62 1.16
C LYS A 131 -14.09 -8.24 1.20
N TYR A 132 -14.76 -8.12 0.06
CA TYR A 132 -16.19 -7.86 0.00
C TYR A 132 -17.00 -9.02 0.59
N HIS A 133 -16.57 -10.26 0.38
CA HIS A 133 -17.19 -11.42 1.00
C HIS A 133 -17.11 -11.35 2.54
N THR A 134 -15.94 -11.05 3.09
CA THR A 134 -15.76 -10.87 4.55
C THR A 134 -16.63 -9.75 5.12
N VAL A 135 -16.77 -8.64 4.39
CA VAL A 135 -17.65 -7.54 4.80
C VAL A 135 -19.11 -7.99 4.77
N SER A 136 -19.52 -8.73 3.74
CA SER A 136 -20.88 -9.30 3.64
C SER A 136 -21.19 -10.21 4.82
N GLU A 137 -20.30 -11.16 5.15
CA GLU A 137 -20.48 -12.05 6.31
C GLU A 137 -20.59 -11.29 7.63
N SER A 138 -19.79 -10.22 7.77
CA SER A 138 -19.83 -9.35 8.94
C SER A 138 -21.16 -8.60 9.04
N LEU A 139 -21.71 -8.15 7.91
CA LEU A 139 -23.03 -7.51 7.83
C LEU A 139 -24.15 -8.50 8.15
N ASP A 140 -24.08 -9.74 7.68
CA ASP A 140 -25.05 -10.79 8.00
C ASP A 140 -25.02 -11.15 9.50
N SER A 141 -23.82 -11.24 10.08
CA SER A 141 -23.64 -11.41 11.52
C SER A 141 -24.23 -10.26 12.33
N LEU A 142 -24.08 -9.03 11.83
CA LEU A 142 -24.65 -7.85 12.48
C LEU A 142 -26.18 -7.82 12.34
N SER A 143 -26.71 -8.16 11.17
CA SER A 143 -28.16 -8.28 10.92
C SER A 143 -28.79 -9.28 11.88
N SER A 144 -28.26 -10.50 11.93
CA SER A 144 -28.77 -11.55 12.82
C SER A 144 -28.70 -11.17 14.30
N LYS A 145 -27.66 -10.43 14.72
CA LYS A 145 -27.60 -9.88 16.09
C LYS A 145 -28.72 -8.87 16.34
N ILE A 146 -28.96 -7.95 15.41
CA ILE A 146 -30.05 -6.96 15.49
C ILE A 146 -31.41 -7.66 15.55
N ASP A 147 -31.64 -8.68 14.72
CA ASP A 147 -32.89 -9.45 14.70
C ASP A 147 -33.17 -10.16 16.03
N SER A 148 -32.13 -10.61 16.74
CA SER A 148 -32.27 -11.25 18.07
C SER A 148 -32.40 -10.28 19.26
N LEU A 149 -32.22 -8.97 19.04
CA LEU A 149 -32.30 -7.99 20.14
C LEU A 149 -33.69 -7.90 20.77
N PRO A 150 -34.80 -7.84 20.01
CA PRO A 150 -36.14 -7.75 20.58
C PRO A 150 -36.46 -8.93 21.50
N ASP A 151 -36.14 -10.16 21.08
CA ASP A 151 -36.40 -11.36 21.88
C ASP A 151 -35.58 -11.36 23.17
N LYS A 152 -34.28 -11.05 23.10
CA LYS A 152 -33.43 -10.93 24.30
C LYS A 152 -33.89 -9.82 25.26
N LEU A 153 -34.43 -8.74 24.72
CA LEU A 153 -35.04 -7.66 25.51
C LEU A 153 -36.33 -8.13 26.17
N ALA A 154 -37.18 -8.83 25.42
CA ALA A 154 -38.43 -9.39 25.91
C ALA A 154 -38.17 -10.40 27.04
N ASP A 155 -37.25 -11.35 26.84
CA ASP A 155 -36.88 -12.34 27.84
C ASP A 155 -36.36 -11.68 29.12
N LYS A 156 -35.40 -10.74 29.01
CA LYS A 156 -34.86 -10.04 30.19
C LYS A 156 -35.91 -9.20 30.93
N LEU A 157 -36.83 -8.56 30.20
CA LEU A 157 -37.93 -7.83 30.80
C LEU A 157 -38.92 -8.78 31.49
N SER A 158 -39.22 -9.92 30.88
CA SER A 158 -40.06 -10.96 31.47
C SER A 158 -39.44 -11.49 32.76
N ASP A 159 -38.19 -11.94 32.72
CA ASP A 159 -37.45 -12.42 33.91
C ASP A 159 -37.41 -11.37 35.03
N SER A 160 -37.23 -10.10 34.64
CA SER A 160 -37.23 -8.99 35.60
C SER A 160 -38.63 -8.79 36.21
N LEU A 161 -39.69 -8.83 35.40
CA LEU A 161 -41.08 -8.71 35.85
C LEU A 161 -41.51 -9.90 36.74
N ASP A 162 -41.12 -11.12 36.38
CA ASP A 162 -41.44 -12.34 37.12
C ASP A 162 -40.74 -12.39 38.48
N SER A 163 -39.54 -11.83 38.58
CA SER A 163 -38.80 -11.73 39.86
C SER A 163 -39.20 -10.54 40.74
N LEU A 164 -40.02 -9.60 40.24
CA LEU A 164 -40.46 -8.43 41.01
C LEU A 164 -41.35 -8.81 42.21
N PRO A 165 -42.38 -9.66 42.08
CA PRO A 165 -43.21 -10.10 43.20
C PRO A 165 -42.39 -10.69 44.34
N ASP A 166 -41.43 -11.57 44.04
CA ASP A 166 -40.59 -12.20 45.06
C ASP A 166 -39.67 -11.19 45.76
N LYS A 167 -39.08 -10.26 44.99
CA LYS A 167 -38.28 -9.16 45.56
C LYS A 167 -39.13 -8.24 46.43
N LEU A 168 -40.37 -7.94 46.01
CA LEU A 168 -41.32 -7.17 46.82
C LEU A 168 -41.69 -7.92 48.10
N ALA A 169 -42.05 -9.20 47.99
CA ALA A 169 -42.44 -10.03 49.13
C ALA A 169 -41.30 -10.14 50.14
N LYS A 170 -40.07 -10.38 49.69
CA LYS A 170 -38.88 -10.38 50.53
C LYS A 170 -38.70 -9.05 51.24
N LYS A 171 -38.78 -7.93 50.53
CA LYS A 171 -38.62 -6.60 51.12
C LYS A 171 -39.75 -6.23 52.09
N PHE A 172 -40.99 -6.63 51.80
CA PHE A 172 -42.11 -6.49 52.72
C PHE A 172 -41.88 -7.31 54.00
N SER A 173 -41.41 -8.56 53.87
CA SER A 173 -41.14 -9.42 55.02
C SER A 173 -39.99 -8.92 55.90
N GLU A 174 -38.95 -8.34 55.29
CA GLU A 174 -37.82 -7.73 55.99
C GLU A 174 -38.22 -6.41 56.69
N THR A 175 -39.11 -5.62 56.06
CA THR A 175 -39.53 -4.30 56.58
C THR A 175 -40.62 -4.41 57.65
N PHE A 176 -41.55 -5.36 57.52
CA PHE A 176 -42.66 -5.59 58.46
C PHE A 176 -42.44 -6.81 59.35
N SER A 177 -41.19 -7.18 59.61
CA SER A 177 -40.90 -8.30 60.50
C SER A 177 -41.42 -8.01 61.92
N PHE A 178 -41.92 -9.04 62.59
CA PHE A 178 -42.46 -8.91 63.95
C PHE A 178 -41.38 -8.41 64.93
N GLU A 179 -40.11 -8.74 64.69
CA GLU A 179 -38.96 -8.23 65.45
C GLU A 179 -38.71 -6.74 65.21
N SER A 180 -38.82 -6.26 63.97
CA SER A 180 -38.70 -4.84 63.64
C SER A 180 -39.82 -4.02 64.28
N LEU A 181 -41.06 -4.53 64.23
CA LEU A 181 -42.21 -3.90 64.88
C LEU A 181 -42.12 -3.95 66.41
N ALA A 182 -41.67 -5.07 66.98
CA ALA A 182 -41.45 -5.21 68.41
C ALA A 182 -40.36 -4.25 68.92
N LYS A 183 -39.26 -4.07 68.17
CA LYS A 183 -38.21 -3.09 68.50
C LYS A 183 -38.73 -1.65 68.54
N VAL A 184 -39.57 -1.27 67.58
CA VAL A 184 -40.17 0.08 67.53
C VAL A 184 -41.11 0.29 68.72
N LEU A 185 -41.89 -0.73 69.09
CA LEU A 185 -42.74 -0.70 70.28
C LEU A 185 -41.91 -0.61 71.57
N GLU A 186 -40.83 -1.39 71.70
CA GLU A 186 -39.92 -1.34 72.84
C GLU A 186 -39.21 0.03 72.96
N GLU A 187 -38.79 0.63 71.85
CA GLU A 187 -38.22 1.99 71.85
C GLU A 187 -39.26 3.04 72.24
N HIS A 188 -40.51 2.88 71.81
CA HIS A 188 -41.60 3.77 72.18
C HIS A 188 -41.94 3.66 73.67
N ASP A 189 -42.00 2.44 74.22
CA ASP A 189 -42.21 2.18 75.64
C ASP A 189 -41.05 2.72 76.49
N LYS A 190 -39.79 2.54 76.06
CA LYS A 190 -38.64 3.17 76.72
C LYS A 190 -38.74 4.68 76.74
N ARG A 191 -39.09 5.32 75.61
CA ARG A 191 -39.27 6.78 75.54
C ARG A 191 -40.38 7.28 76.46
N LEU A 192 -41.49 6.54 76.56
CA LEU A 192 -42.57 6.86 77.50
C LEU A 192 -42.12 6.74 78.95
N ILE A 193 -41.35 5.70 79.29
CA ILE A 193 -40.82 5.49 80.64
C ILE A 193 -39.80 6.57 81.03
N ASP A 194 -38.89 6.92 80.13
CA ASP A 194 -37.90 7.98 80.37
C ASP A 194 -38.58 9.35 80.54
N ALA A 195 -39.60 9.65 79.72
CA ALA A 195 -40.41 10.87 79.86
C ALA A 195 -41.22 10.93 81.17
N LEU A 196 -41.52 9.78 81.78
CA LEU A 196 -42.18 9.69 83.09
C LEU A 196 -41.19 9.79 84.27
N ARG A 197 -39.89 9.51 84.06
CA ARG A 197 -38.82 9.64 85.09
C ARG A 197 -38.25 11.05 85.20
N GLU A 198 -38.39 11.88 84.17
CA GLU A 198 -37.99 13.31 84.19
C GLU A 198 -39.05 14.24 84.81
N LYS A 199 -40.11 13.70 85.42
CA LYS A 199 -41.14 14.41 86.21
C LYS A 199 -41.02 14.10 87.70
#